data_AF-W2ZC30-F1
#
_entry.id   AF-W2ZC30-F1
#
_cell.length_a   1.000
_cell.length_b   1.000
_cell.length_c   1.000
_cell.angle_alpha   90.00
_cell.angle_beta   90.00
_cell.angle_gamma   90.00
#
_symmetry.space_group_name_H-M   'P 1'
#
loop_
_entity.id
_entity.type
_entity.pdbx_description
1 polymer ?
#
loop_
_entity_poly.entity_id
_entity_poly.type
_entity_poly.pdbx_seq_one_letter_code
_entity_poly.pdbx_strand_id
1 'polypeptide(L)'
;MNIDDALKSASVVFNSDYGFKAMIQSLNRISHSFGRPAFELKRCEEFSSNSLEATSTISLTITGKTLSDVFPHLFPNESVYLSLRTKLLQQRIIVYSSTRFELDTNHTRVTTMVTKSDFMSPMLGLLGSLEDVRRVFERAQISPDLQWKSSTISE
;
A
#
# COMPACT_ATOMS: atom_id res chain seq x y z
N MET A 1 -15.23 23.13 6.46
CA MET A 1 -15.80 21.92 5.83
C MET A 1 -15.13 20.73 6.50
N ASN A 2 -15.88 19.89 7.20
CA ASN A 2 -15.32 18.73 7.89
C ASN A 2 -14.95 17.67 6.83
N ILE A 3 -13.81 16.99 6.97
CA ILE A 3 -13.34 15.96 6.02
C ILE A 3 -14.38 14.84 5.89
N ASP A 4 -15.06 14.52 6.98
CA ASP A 4 -16.14 13.53 7.01
C ASP A 4 -17.38 13.96 6.19
N ASP A 5 -17.65 15.26 6.09
CA ASP A 5 -18.76 15.79 5.29
C ASP A 5 -18.40 15.84 3.80
N ALA A 6 -17.14 16.13 3.48
CA ALA A 6 -16.63 16.08 2.11
C ALA A 6 -16.61 14.65 1.55
N LEU A 7 -16.33 13.66 2.40
CA LEU A 7 -16.39 12.23 2.03
C LEU A 7 -17.83 11.72 1.87
N LYS A 8 -18.81 12.31 2.58
CA LYS A 8 -20.23 11.88 2.53
C LYS A 8 -21.03 12.51 1.39
N SER A 9 -20.64 13.66 0.84
CA SER A 9 -21.37 14.30 -0.26
C SER A 9 -20.99 13.80 -1.66
N ALA A 10 -20.11 12.80 -1.76
CA ALA A 10 -19.65 12.22 -3.02
C ALA A 10 -20.67 11.21 -3.59
N SER A 11 -21.88 11.66 -3.92
CA SER A 11 -22.77 10.92 -4.81
C SER A 11 -22.33 11.12 -6.27
N VAL A 12 -21.53 10.16 -6.73
CA VAL A 12 -21.29 9.64 -8.09
C VAL A 12 -21.68 10.52 -9.28
N VAL A 13 -20.67 10.97 -10.04
CA VAL A 13 -20.72 11.04 -11.51
C VAL A 13 -19.35 10.69 -12.12
N PHE A 14 -19.23 9.44 -12.57
CA PHE A 14 -18.46 8.94 -13.73
C PHE A 14 -17.19 9.70 -14.15
N ASN A 15 -16.08 9.45 -13.45
CA ASN A 15 -14.73 9.13 -13.95
C ASN A 15 -13.75 8.89 -12.77
N SER A 16 -14.18 9.19 -11.53
CA SER A 16 -13.46 9.00 -10.27
C SER A 16 -13.47 7.55 -9.73
N ASP A 17 -14.33 6.70 -10.29
CA ASP A 17 -14.59 5.37 -9.73
C ASP A 17 -13.39 4.42 -9.89
N TYR A 18 -12.56 4.56 -10.91
CA TYR A 18 -11.44 3.63 -11.10
C TYR A 18 -10.37 3.81 -10.03
N GLY A 19 -9.92 5.05 -9.77
CA GLY A 19 -8.88 5.34 -8.78
C GLY A 19 -9.30 5.02 -7.34
N PHE A 20 -10.49 5.50 -6.95
CA PHE A 20 -10.99 5.27 -5.59
C PHE A 20 -11.36 3.80 -5.34
N LYS A 21 -12.03 3.13 -6.29
CA LYS A 21 -12.33 1.70 -6.17
C LYS A 21 -11.07 0.86 -6.15
N ALA A 22 -10.07 1.17 -6.99
CA ALA A 22 -8.78 0.47 -6.98
C ALA A 22 -8.07 0.64 -5.63
N MET A 23 -8.11 1.85 -5.03
CA MET A 23 -7.57 2.06 -3.67
C MET A 23 -8.31 1.23 -2.64
N ILE A 24 -9.66 1.27 -2.60
CA ILE A 24 -10.44 0.48 -1.64
C ILE A 24 -10.15 -1.02 -1.80
N GLN A 25 -10.05 -1.52 -3.04
CA GLN A 25 -9.66 -2.90 -3.30
C GLN A 25 -8.24 -3.21 -2.80
N SER A 26 -7.29 -2.31 -3.01
CA SER A 26 -5.92 -2.46 -2.50
C SER A 26 -5.88 -2.49 -0.97
N LEU A 27 -6.57 -1.55 -0.31
CA LEU A 27 -6.70 -1.48 1.15
C LEU A 27 -7.36 -2.72 1.74
N ASN A 28 -8.39 -3.26 1.07
CA ASN A 28 -9.03 -4.51 1.47
C ASN A 28 -8.05 -5.68 1.40
N ARG A 29 -7.26 -5.78 0.33
CA ARG A 29 -6.24 -6.84 0.21
C ARG A 29 -5.12 -6.67 1.24
N ILE A 30 -4.65 -5.44 1.50
CA ILE A 30 -3.67 -5.15 2.55
C ILE A 30 -4.24 -5.56 3.92
N SER A 31 -5.47 -5.18 4.23
CA SER A 31 -6.12 -5.53 5.49
C SER A 31 -6.29 -7.04 5.62
N HIS A 32 -6.66 -7.73 4.54
CA HIS A 32 -6.75 -9.19 4.55
C HIS A 32 -5.40 -9.83 4.90
N SER A 33 -4.32 -9.47 4.19
CA SER A 33 -3.03 -10.16 4.30
C SER A 33 -2.16 -9.71 5.46
N PHE A 34 -2.31 -8.47 5.95
CA PHE A 34 -1.56 -7.91 7.08
C PHE A 34 -2.41 -7.80 8.37
N GLY A 35 -3.67 -8.24 8.33
CA GLY A 35 -4.58 -8.27 9.49
C GLY A 35 -5.19 -6.91 9.81
N ARG A 36 -4.61 -6.18 10.76
CA ARG A 36 -5.14 -4.87 11.21
C ARG A 36 -4.09 -3.77 10.98
N PRO A 37 -3.88 -3.35 9.73
CA PRO A 37 -3.03 -2.21 9.43
C PRO A 37 -3.55 -0.95 10.13
N ALA A 38 -2.66 -0.13 10.68
CA ALA A 38 -3.02 1.17 11.22
C ALA A 38 -2.56 2.27 10.26
N PHE A 39 -3.52 3.08 9.80
CA PHE A 39 -3.29 4.19 8.88
C PHE A 39 -3.31 5.50 9.66
N GLU A 40 -2.34 6.37 9.41
CA GLU A 40 -2.26 7.67 10.04
C GLU A 40 -1.95 8.75 9.00
N LEU A 41 -2.87 9.71 8.84
CA LEU A 41 -2.65 10.89 8.02
C LEU A 41 -1.69 11.83 8.76
N LYS A 42 -0.60 12.22 8.12
CA LYS A 42 0.42 13.10 8.70
C LYS A 42 0.24 14.55 8.25
N ARG A 43 -0.04 14.76 6.97
CA ARG A 43 -0.26 16.08 6.38
C ARG A 43 -1.22 15.96 5.19
N CYS A 44 -2.03 16.98 4.97
CA CYS A 44 -2.81 17.15 3.75
C CYS A 44 -2.78 18.63 3.41
N GLU A 45 -2.28 18.96 2.23
CA GLU A 45 -2.11 20.36 1.80
C GLU A 45 -2.36 20.51 0.31
N GLU A 46 -2.64 21.75 -0.09
CA GLU A 46 -2.74 22.11 -1.50
C GLU A 46 -1.36 22.04 -2.14
N PHE A 47 -1.24 21.24 -3.21
CA PHE A 47 -0.01 21.11 -4.00
C PHE A 47 -0.03 22.08 -5.19
N SER A 48 -1.21 22.29 -5.78
CA SER A 48 -1.48 23.30 -6.81
C SER A 48 -2.96 23.69 -6.76
N SER A 49 -3.37 24.69 -7.56
CA SER A 49 -4.74 25.20 -7.56
C SER A 49 -5.82 24.14 -7.65
N ASN A 50 -5.59 22.99 -8.27
CA ASN A 50 -6.57 21.90 -8.37
C ASN A 50 -6.02 20.56 -7.87
N SER A 51 -4.99 20.57 -7.03
CA SER A 51 -4.42 19.32 -6.51
C SER A 51 -4.10 19.39 -5.02
N LEU A 52 -4.31 18.27 -4.35
CA LEU A 52 -3.95 18.07 -2.94
C LEU A 52 -2.90 16.98 -2.83
N GLU A 53 -1.96 17.15 -1.92
CA GLU A 53 -1.01 16.11 -1.54
C GLU A 53 -1.23 15.72 -0.07
N ALA A 54 -1.49 14.43 0.15
CA ALA A 54 -1.62 13.85 1.47
C ALA A 54 -0.46 12.91 1.76
N THR A 55 0.25 13.14 2.87
CA THR A 55 1.26 12.21 3.37
C THR A 55 0.70 11.42 4.54
N SER A 56 1.03 10.13 4.58
CA SER A 56 0.52 9.20 5.61
C SER A 56 1.56 8.14 5.95
N THR A 57 1.31 7.45 7.06
CA THR A 57 2.05 6.24 7.43
C THR A 57 1.09 5.06 7.57
N ILE A 58 1.56 3.88 7.16
CA ILE A 58 0.85 2.62 7.31
C ILE A 58 1.70 1.71 8.19
N SER A 59 1.21 1.39 9.38
CA SER A 59 1.84 0.42 10.26
C SER A 59 1.33 -0.98 9.93
N LEU A 60 2.23 -1.86 9.49
CA LEU A 60 1.94 -3.23 9.10
C LEU A 60 2.64 -4.22 10.05
N THR A 61 1.97 -5.34 10.35
CA THR A 61 2.60 -6.47 11.05
C THR A 61 2.69 -7.64 10.07
N ILE A 62 3.89 -8.20 9.89
CA ILE A 62 4.10 -9.35 9.02
C ILE A 62 3.78 -10.62 9.80
N THR A 63 2.61 -11.19 9.54
CA THR A 63 2.14 -12.39 10.24
C THR A 63 2.42 -13.66 9.42
N GLY A 64 2.13 -14.84 9.99
CA GLY A 64 2.15 -16.09 9.23
C GLY A 64 1.22 -16.04 8.01
N LYS A 65 0.04 -15.39 8.15
CA LYS A 65 -0.86 -15.14 7.03
C LYS A 65 -0.23 -14.25 5.97
N THR A 66 0.49 -13.20 6.37
CA THR A 66 1.22 -12.32 5.45
C THR A 66 2.25 -13.10 4.66
N LEU A 67 3.03 -13.97 5.31
CA LEU A 67 3.99 -14.83 4.62
C LEU A 67 3.28 -15.71 3.58
N SER A 68 2.16 -16.36 3.93
CA SER A 68 1.40 -17.21 3.02
C SER A 68 0.78 -16.45 1.85
N ASP A 69 0.17 -15.29 2.10
CA ASP A 69 -0.54 -14.53 1.07
C ASP A 69 0.40 -13.72 0.18
N VAL A 70 1.45 -13.14 0.76
CA VAL A 70 2.29 -12.11 0.12
C VAL A 70 3.63 -12.68 -0.36
N PHE A 71 4.22 -13.59 0.39
CA PHE A 71 5.54 -14.18 0.12
C PHE A 71 5.51 -15.72 0.04
N PRO A 72 4.55 -16.33 -0.69
CA PRO A 72 4.36 -17.78 -0.71
C PRO A 72 5.60 -18.55 -1.20
N HIS A 73 6.44 -17.92 -2.01
CA HIS A 73 7.67 -18.53 -2.53
C HIS A 73 8.75 -18.74 -1.47
N LEU A 74 8.62 -18.17 -0.27
CA LEU A 74 9.56 -18.39 0.84
C LEU A 74 9.27 -19.68 1.63
N PHE A 75 8.21 -20.42 1.30
CA PHE A 75 7.85 -21.65 2.02
C PHE A 75 8.74 -22.88 1.81
N PRO A 76 9.47 -23.06 0.67
CA PRO A 76 10.41 -24.16 0.54
C PRO A 76 11.41 -24.20 1.72
N ASN A 77 11.83 -25.41 2.10
CA ASN A 77 12.68 -25.64 3.28
C ASN A 77 14.18 -25.38 3.02
N GLU A 78 14.50 -24.44 2.15
CA GLU A 78 15.87 -23.98 1.95
C GLU A 78 16.30 -23.09 3.12
N SER A 79 17.54 -23.22 3.59
CA SER A 79 18.06 -22.52 4.77
C SER A 79 17.93 -21.00 4.65
N VAL A 80 18.14 -20.46 3.44
CA VAL A 80 18.00 -19.03 3.14
C VAL A 80 16.55 -18.57 3.31
N TYR A 81 15.57 -19.28 2.75
CA TYR A 81 14.16 -18.89 2.87
C TYR A 81 13.61 -19.09 4.29
N LEU A 82 14.10 -20.11 5.02
CA LEU A 82 13.80 -20.24 6.45
C LEU A 82 14.29 -19.03 7.23
N SER A 83 15.54 -18.61 7.02
CA SER A 83 16.11 -17.42 7.67
C SER A 83 15.29 -16.15 7.36
N LEU A 84 14.91 -15.94 6.10
CA LEU A 84 14.07 -14.81 5.70
C LEU A 84 12.70 -14.83 6.38
N ARG A 85 12.01 -15.98 6.38
CA ARG A 85 10.72 -16.12 7.08
C ARG A 85 10.84 -15.80 8.57
N THR A 86 11.88 -16.29 9.24
CA THR A 86 12.14 -16.01 10.65
C THR A 86 12.42 -14.53 10.91
N LYS A 87 13.21 -13.87 10.05
CA LYS A 87 13.44 -12.42 10.15
C LYS A 87 12.17 -11.62 9.97
N LEU A 88 11.27 -12.04 9.09
CA LEU A 88 10.05 -11.32 8.75
C LEU A 88 8.91 -11.53 9.76
N LEU A 89 8.78 -12.73 10.32
CA LEU A 89 7.63 -13.11 11.12
C LEU A 89 7.49 -12.26 12.40
N GLN A 90 6.26 -11.80 12.66
CA GLN A 90 5.85 -10.90 13.75
C GLN A 90 6.53 -9.54 13.77
N GLN A 91 7.21 -9.14 12.70
CA GLN A 91 7.83 -7.83 12.63
C GLN A 91 6.80 -6.76 12.31
N ARG A 92 6.93 -5.63 13.00
CA ARG A 92 6.14 -4.44 12.75
C ARG A 92 6.98 -3.45 11.98
N ILE A 93 6.44 -2.97 10.87
CA ILE A 93 7.09 -2.01 9.98
C ILE A 93 6.18 -0.82 9.71
N ILE A 94 6.80 0.32 9.43
CA ILE A 94 6.12 1.57 9.09
C ILE A 94 6.44 1.90 7.64
N VAL A 95 5.39 2.00 6.83
CA VAL A 95 5.46 2.39 5.43
C VAL A 95 5.06 3.85 5.32
N TYR A 96 5.91 4.66 4.68
CA TYR A 96 5.56 6.04 4.35
C TYR A 96 4.86 6.08 3.00
N SER A 97 3.81 6.89 2.89
CA SER A 97 3.02 7.01 1.69
C SER A 97 2.66 8.46 1.39
N SER A 98 2.62 8.80 0.10
CA SER A 98 2.12 10.08 -0.41
C SER A 98 1.06 9.80 -1.47
N THR A 99 -0.11 10.42 -1.32
CA THR A 99 -1.22 10.35 -2.26
C THR A 99 -1.48 11.74 -2.82
N ARG A 100 -1.42 11.85 -4.16
CA ARG A 100 -1.83 13.04 -4.89
C ARG A 100 -3.27 12.88 -5.37
N PHE A 101 -4.08 13.88 -5.11
CA PHE A 101 -5.44 13.99 -5.59
C PHE A 101 -5.50 15.15 -6.59
N GLU A 102 -6.03 14.90 -7.77
CA GLU A 102 -6.44 15.96 -8.68
C GLU A 102 -7.94 16.18 -8.51
N LEU A 103 -8.33 17.44 -8.46
CA LEU A 103 -9.70 17.88 -8.29
C LEU A 103 -10.26 18.40 -9.62
N ASP A 104 -11.58 18.44 -9.74
CA ASP A 104 -12.23 19.17 -10.82
C ASP A 104 -12.01 20.69 -10.66
N THR A 105 -12.33 21.45 -11.71
CA THR A 105 -12.17 22.92 -11.72
C THR A 105 -12.96 23.63 -10.62
N ASN A 106 -13.99 22.98 -10.08
CA ASN A 106 -14.83 23.51 -9.01
C ASN A 106 -14.40 23.02 -7.61
N HIS A 107 -13.37 22.18 -7.51
CA HIS A 107 -12.85 21.60 -6.26
C HIS A 107 -13.89 20.76 -5.49
N THR A 108 -14.90 20.27 -6.18
CA THR A 108 -15.99 19.49 -5.61
C THR A 108 -15.77 18.00 -5.69
N ARG A 109 -14.90 17.54 -6.60
CA ARG A 109 -14.72 16.12 -6.90
C ARG A 109 -13.27 15.78 -7.17
N VAL A 110 -12.83 14.62 -6.70
CA VAL A 110 -11.55 14.02 -7.07
C VAL A 110 -11.68 13.40 -8.45
N THR A 111 -10.86 13.85 -9.40
CA THR A 111 -10.81 13.33 -10.77
C THR A 111 -9.72 12.28 -10.95
N THR A 112 -8.61 12.38 -10.22
CA THR A 112 -7.50 11.43 -10.26
C THR A 112 -6.91 11.25 -8.86
N MET A 113 -6.42 10.05 -8.58
CA MET A 113 -5.73 9.74 -7.34
C MET A 113 -4.53 8.83 -7.64
N VAL A 114 -3.34 9.24 -7.19
CA VAL A 114 -2.10 8.48 -7.36
C VAL A 114 -1.41 8.35 -6.02
N THR A 115 -1.21 7.12 -5.57
CA THR A 115 -0.53 6.81 -4.31
C THR A 115 0.84 6.21 -4.57
N LYS A 116 1.86 6.73 -3.88
CA LYS A 116 3.23 6.18 -3.84
C LYS A 116 3.53 5.79 -2.40
N SER A 117 4.00 4.58 -2.18
CA SER A 117 4.39 4.11 -0.84
C SER A 117 5.79 3.52 -0.86
N ASP A 118 6.53 3.66 0.23
CA ASP A 118 7.86 3.08 0.38
C ASP A 118 7.82 1.88 1.31
N PHE A 119 7.58 0.71 0.73
CA PHE A 119 7.64 -0.57 1.45
C PHE A 119 9.05 -1.18 1.40
N MET A 120 9.89 -0.74 0.47
CA MET A 120 11.26 -1.21 0.31
C MET A 120 12.15 -0.82 1.50
N SER A 121 12.15 0.45 1.90
CA SER A 121 13.02 0.95 2.96
C SER A 121 12.85 0.24 4.31
N PRO A 122 11.62 0.03 4.84
CA PRO A 122 11.46 -0.73 6.08
C PRO A 122 11.87 -2.19 5.93
N MET A 123 11.69 -2.79 4.76
CA MET A 123 12.13 -4.17 4.50
C MET A 123 13.66 -4.28 4.43
N LEU A 124 14.34 -3.27 3.86
CA LEU A 124 15.79 -3.19 3.87
C LEU A 124 16.34 -3.03 5.29
N GLY A 125 15.72 -2.16 6.09
CA GLY A 125 16.07 -2.00 7.51
C GLY A 125 15.89 -3.29 8.31
N LEU A 126 14.85 -4.06 8.00
CA LEU A 126 14.56 -5.33 8.69
C LEU A 126 15.50 -6.48 8.27
N LEU A 127 15.80 -6.59 6.97
CA LEU A 127 16.58 -7.72 6.45
C LEU A 127 18.10 -7.46 6.50
N GLY A 128 18.51 -6.19 6.48
CA GLY A 128 19.90 -5.74 6.56
C GLY A 128 20.71 -5.93 5.28
N SER A 129 20.08 -6.36 4.18
CA SER A 129 20.75 -6.67 2.92
C SER A 129 19.83 -6.44 1.72
N LEU A 130 20.32 -5.72 0.71
CA LEU A 130 19.59 -5.52 -0.54
C LEU A 130 19.37 -6.84 -1.29
N GLU A 131 20.29 -7.79 -1.18
CA GLU A 131 20.15 -9.11 -1.80
C GLU A 131 19.04 -9.93 -1.13
N ASP A 132 18.87 -9.82 0.19
CA ASP A 132 17.75 -10.45 0.90
C ASP A 132 16.41 -9.78 0.54
N VAL A 133 16.40 -8.43 0.43
CA VAL A 133 15.23 -7.68 -0.06
C VAL A 133 14.84 -8.14 -1.47
N ARG A 134 15.82 -8.28 -2.37
CA ARG A 134 15.61 -8.76 -3.73
C ARG A 134 14.93 -10.13 -3.73
N ARG A 135 15.43 -11.09 -2.94
CA ARG A 135 14.82 -12.43 -2.80
C ARG A 135 13.40 -12.39 -2.26
N VAL A 136 13.13 -11.53 -1.28
CA VAL A 136 11.79 -11.39 -0.71
C VAL A 136 10.81 -10.85 -1.77
N PHE A 137 11.20 -9.87 -2.58
CA PHE A 137 10.30 -9.25 -3.57
C PHE A 137 10.25 -9.96 -4.94
N GLU A 138 11.21 -10.82 -5.27
CA GLU A 138 11.35 -11.47 -6.59
C GLU A 138 10.04 -12.13 -7.05
N ARG A 139 9.41 -12.92 -6.18
CA ARG A 139 8.14 -13.63 -6.47
C ARG A 139 7.01 -13.27 -5.50
N ALA A 140 7.18 -12.16 -4.77
CA ALA A 140 6.12 -11.63 -3.92
C ALA A 140 4.88 -11.26 -4.74
N GLN A 141 3.71 -11.35 -4.11
CA GLN A 141 2.43 -10.90 -4.68
C GLN A 141 2.25 -9.37 -4.60
N ILE A 142 3.14 -8.70 -3.87
CA ILE A 142 3.16 -7.24 -3.70
C ILE A 142 4.48 -6.68 -4.21
N SER A 143 4.46 -5.44 -4.70
CA SER A 143 5.64 -4.69 -5.11
C SER A 143 6.32 -4.01 -3.90
N PRO A 144 7.58 -3.54 -4.07
CA PRO A 144 8.25 -2.69 -3.09
C PRO A 144 7.56 -1.33 -2.86
N ASP A 145 6.55 -0.99 -3.66
CA ASP A 145 5.73 0.23 -3.52
C ASP A 145 4.39 -0.03 -2.80
N LEU A 146 4.24 -1.20 -2.16
CA LEU A 146 3.01 -1.66 -1.52
C LEU A 146 1.81 -1.82 -2.49
N GLN A 147 2.08 -2.17 -3.75
CA GLN A 147 1.04 -2.39 -4.75
C GLN A 147 0.92 -3.86 -5.10
N TRP A 148 -0.30 -4.39 -5.14
CA TRP A 148 -0.55 -5.76 -5.57
C TRP A 148 -0.17 -5.95 -7.04
N LYS A 149 0.59 -6.99 -7.34
CA LYS A 149 0.83 -7.36 -8.74
C LYS A 149 -0.52 -7.74 -9.35
N SER A 150 -0.94 -7.02 -10.38
CA SER A 150 -2.14 -7.37 -11.14
C SER A 150 -1.98 -8.80 -11.65
N SER A 151 -2.93 -9.67 -11.34
CA SER A 151 -3.08 -10.92 -12.06
C SER A 151 -3.29 -10.54 -13.53
N THR A 152 -2.27 -10.69 -14.38
CA THR A 152 -2.50 -10.68 -15.81
C THR A 152 -3.45 -11.84 -16.06
N ILE A 153 -4.72 -11.55 -16.31
CA ILE A 153 -5.59 -12.52 -16.97
C ILE A 153 -4.95 -12.64 -18.34
N SER A 154 -4.19 -13.72 -18.55
CA SER A 154 -3.84 -14.18 -19.88
C SER A 154 -5.16 -14.44 -20.60
N GLU A 155 -5.46 -13.59 -21.58
CA GLU A 155 -6.46 -13.87 -22.62
C GLU A 155 -6.12 -15.18 -23.35
#